data_AF-L0DDJ5-F1
#
_entry.id   AF-L0DDJ5-F1
#
_cell.length_a   1.000
_cell.length_b   1.000
_cell.length_c   1.000
_cell.angle_alpha   90.00
_cell.angle_beta   90.00
_cell.angle_gamma   90.00
#
_symmetry.space_group_name_H-M   'P 1'
#
loop_
_entity.id
_entity.type
_entity.pdbx_description
1 polymer ?
#
loop_
_entity_poly.entity_id
_entity_poly.type
_entity_poly.pdbx_seq_one_letter_code
_entity_poly.pdbx_strand_id
1 'polypeptide(L)'
;MDADQSDSHHNSIDATLANLLKTLPNRPPWYDRWQSLGPDSSETDRLSVYQEIRDSQLLPADAGFHLIAWQVDALASKHAETALRELDDRLEALEAAHSLNEEGDSESGDTSEEHERVLEEYHRAWAAIFTAQLDEHGEHEIAELFRKNREEFDRRNESGRQLFQGPRDLVDSRDANWLDSLIEAVGACLAADNLMGPLGILYGEKDGDWEVDIYPTPVELIGGADDGAVVSPAFSLDLEAVRAAFERVEDFGWTTIGWPDGNGPFVWIKGAYQGHELLLRVLAQAPEGEEPGSKLRMPEASKETPDDLE
;
A
#
# COMPACT_ATOMS: atom_id res chain seq x y z
N MET A 1 -4.36 12.53 -3.13
CA MET A 1 -3.42 12.37 -2.01
C MET A 1 -4.25 12.29 -0.74
N ASP A 2 -4.10 11.23 0.06
CA ASP A 2 -4.87 11.09 1.29
C ASP A 2 -4.45 12.14 2.33
N ALA A 3 -5.42 12.69 3.07
CA ALA A 3 -5.18 13.71 4.09
C ALA A 3 -4.13 13.25 5.13
N ASP A 4 -4.15 11.96 5.50
CA ASP A 4 -3.24 11.37 6.48
C ASP A 4 -1.78 11.30 5.96
N GLN A 5 -1.60 11.04 4.66
CA GLN A 5 -0.28 11.07 4.01
C GLN A 5 0.27 12.50 3.89
N SER A 6 -0.62 13.50 3.70
CA SER A 6 -0.26 14.92 3.70
C SER A 6 0.24 15.41 5.04
N ASP A 7 -0.49 15.08 6.11
CA ASP A 7 -0.15 15.48 7.46
C ASP A 7 1.16 14.83 7.92
N SER A 8 1.38 13.56 7.58
CA SER A 8 2.64 12.86 7.82
C SER A 8 3.84 13.54 7.15
N HIS A 9 3.71 13.97 5.90
CA HIS A 9 4.79 14.63 5.18
C HIS A 9 5.12 16.02 5.73
N HIS A 10 4.11 16.83 6.05
CA HIS A 10 4.31 18.13 6.71
C HIS A 10 5.05 17.99 8.05
N ASN A 11 4.69 17.00 8.86
CA ASN A 11 5.36 16.74 10.14
C ASN A 11 6.86 16.43 9.96
N SER A 12 7.20 15.65 8.93
CA SER A 12 8.58 15.33 8.57
C SER A 12 9.38 16.56 8.11
N ILE A 13 8.77 17.43 7.29
CA ILE A 13 9.36 18.72 6.91
C ILE A 13 9.61 19.57 8.16
N ASP A 14 8.62 19.69 9.04
CA ASP A 14 8.71 20.53 10.23
C ASP A 14 9.79 20.05 11.20
N ALA A 15 9.90 18.72 11.40
CA ALA A 15 10.95 18.13 12.22
C ALA A 15 12.35 18.43 11.65
N THR A 16 12.52 18.33 10.33
CA THR A 16 13.77 18.61 9.64
C THR A 16 14.18 20.08 9.76
N LEU A 17 13.23 21.00 9.52
CA LEU A 17 13.46 22.44 9.67
C LEU A 17 13.76 22.82 11.13
N ALA A 18 13.05 22.25 12.10
CA ALA A 18 13.33 22.45 13.51
C ALA A 18 14.75 21.99 13.90
N ASN A 19 15.24 20.89 13.34
CA ASN A 19 16.60 20.42 13.57
C ASN A 19 17.64 21.33 12.91
N LEU A 20 17.42 21.80 11.68
CA LEU A 20 18.27 22.78 11.02
C LEU A 20 18.42 24.05 11.88
N LEU A 21 17.31 24.57 12.40
CA LEU A 21 17.28 25.79 13.20
C LEU A 21 18.13 25.72 14.48
N LYS A 22 18.26 24.53 15.09
CA LYS A 22 19.16 24.31 16.25
C LYS A 22 20.63 24.56 15.93
N THR A 23 21.01 24.45 14.65
CA THR A 23 22.41 24.61 14.18
C THR A 23 22.74 26.04 13.77
N LEU A 24 21.73 26.90 13.57
CA LEU A 24 21.92 28.24 13.05
C LEU A 24 22.16 29.25 14.18
N PRO A 25 23.13 30.19 14.02
CA PRO A 25 23.42 31.19 15.04
C PRO A 25 22.34 32.28 15.13
N ASN A 26 21.56 32.49 14.06
CA ASN A 26 20.51 33.48 13.97
C ASN A 26 19.26 32.87 13.35
N ARG A 27 18.10 33.39 13.76
CA ARG A 27 16.80 33.02 13.21
C ARG A 27 16.68 33.50 11.76
N PRO A 28 16.30 32.62 10.81
CA PRO A 28 16.12 33.01 9.42
C PRO A 28 14.85 33.85 9.23
N PRO A 29 14.77 34.69 8.17
CA PRO A 29 13.62 35.56 7.93
C PRO A 29 12.27 34.84 7.79
N TRP A 30 12.29 33.62 7.27
CA TRP A 30 11.10 32.80 7.05
C TRP A 30 10.56 32.12 8.32
N TYR A 31 11.30 32.13 9.44
CA TYR A 31 10.91 31.35 10.63
C TYR A 31 9.54 31.76 11.16
N ASP A 32 9.28 33.06 11.35
CA ASP A 32 8.02 33.54 11.93
C ASP A 32 6.82 33.08 11.09
N ARG A 33 6.98 33.12 9.76
CA ARG A 33 5.95 32.66 8.82
C ARG A 33 5.78 31.15 8.88
N TRP A 34 6.87 30.39 8.89
CA TRP A 34 6.83 28.94 9.02
C TRP A 34 6.15 28.48 10.32
N GLN A 35 6.48 29.08 11.47
CA GLN A 35 5.83 28.76 12.75
C GLN A 35 4.35 29.15 12.83
N SER A 36 3.90 30.04 11.95
CA SER A 36 2.48 30.41 11.86
C SER A 36 1.66 29.44 11.02
N LEU A 37 2.31 28.51 10.30
CA LEU A 37 1.63 27.45 9.58
C LEU A 37 1.01 26.48 10.61
N GLY A 38 -0.26 26.18 10.42
CA GLY A 38 -1.01 25.21 11.20
C GLY A 38 -1.80 24.26 10.29
N PRO A 39 -2.53 23.29 10.86
CA PRO A 39 -3.31 22.33 10.10
C PRO A 39 -4.28 22.98 9.09
N ASP A 40 -4.85 24.13 9.46
CA ASP A 40 -5.81 24.88 8.62
C ASP A 40 -5.16 25.85 7.61
N SER A 41 -3.82 25.91 7.55
CA SER A 41 -3.13 26.79 6.59
C SER A 41 -3.36 26.31 5.17
N SER A 42 -3.63 27.26 4.26
CA SER A 42 -3.87 26.92 2.86
C SER A 42 -2.60 26.39 2.19
N GLU A 43 -2.76 25.52 1.19
CA GLU A 43 -1.66 25.01 0.38
C GLU A 43 -0.86 26.14 -0.29
N THR A 44 -1.52 27.25 -0.66
CA THR A 44 -0.86 28.43 -1.22
C THR A 44 -0.02 29.18 -0.19
N ASP A 45 -0.49 29.30 1.06
CA ASP A 45 0.30 29.91 2.14
C ASP A 45 1.53 29.05 2.45
N ARG A 46 1.38 27.73 2.48
CA ARG A 46 2.48 26.77 2.67
C ARG A 46 3.50 26.88 1.53
N LEU A 47 3.03 26.92 0.27
CA LEU A 47 3.89 27.11 -0.89
C LEU A 47 4.71 28.39 -0.80
N SER A 48 4.10 29.52 -0.43
CA SER A 48 4.80 30.79 -0.26
C SER A 48 5.93 30.69 0.78
N VAL A 49 5.70 29.98 1.89
CA VAL A 49 6.75 29.77 2.91
C VAL A 49 7.85 28.85 2.41
N TYR A 50 7.50 27.76 1.71
CA TYR A 50 8.48 26.84 1.14
C TYR A 50 9.34 27.49 0.05
N GLN A 51 8.80 28.42 -0.73
CA GLN A 51 9.57 29.26 -1.66
C GLN A 51 10.61 30.10 -0.91
N GLU A 52 10.24 30.77 0.18
CA GLU A 52 11.20 31.52 0.99
C GLU A 52 12.28 30.64 1.63
N ILE A 53 11.92 29.42 2.06
CA ILE A 53 12.88 28.47 2.61
C ILE A 53 13.87 28.02 1.54
N ARG A 54 13.41 27.63 0.34
CA ARG A 54 14.27 27.29 -0.80
C ARG A 54 15.22 28.45 -1.14
N ASP A 55 14.67 29.65 -1.26
CA ASP A 55 15.41 30.85 -1.68
C ASP A 55 16.44 31.31 -0.64
N SER A 56 16.26 30.90 0.63
CA SER A 56 17.26 31.14 1.68
C SER A 56 18.57 30.36 1.49
N GLN A 57 18.55 29.32 0.65
CA GLN A 57 19.70 28.43 0.38
C GLN A 57 20.30 27.76 1.62
N LEU A 58 19.54 27.69 2.72
CA LEU A 58 19.94 26.99 3.94
C LEU A 58 19.77 25.47 3.83
N LEU A 59 19.02 25.00 2.83
CA LEU A 59 18.86 23.59 2.49
C LEU A 59 19.64 23.25 1.21
N PRO A 60 20.00 21.96 1.00
CA PRO A 60 20.44 21.48 -0.30
C PRO A 60 19.44 21.84 -1.40
N ALA A 61 19.94 22.14 -2.61
CA ALA A 61 19.11 22.61 -3.73
C ALA A 61 17.96 21.64 -4.07
N ASP A 62 18.22 20.33 -4.01
CA ASP A 62 17.22 19.31 -4.31
C ASP A 62 16.14 19.21 -3.21
N ALA A 63 16.47 19.49 -1.95
CA ALA A 63 15.48 19.56 -0.88
C ALA A 63 14.53 20.75 -1.06
N GLY A 64 15.07 21.92 -1.44
CA GLY A 64 14.24 23.05 -1.82
C GLY A 64 13.38 22.78 -3.05
N PHE A 65 13.91 22.05 -4.04
CA PHE A 65 13.14 21.61 -5.22
C PHE A 65 11.97 20.70 -4.82
N HIS A 66 12.20 19.73 -3.95
CA HIS A 66 11.19 18.80 -3.47
C HIS A 66 10.05 19.50 -2.71
N LEU A 67 10.37 20.44 -1.80
CA LEU A 67 9.36 21.20 -1.06
C LEU A 67 8.34 21.87 -1.99
N ILE A 68 8.84 22.44 -3.09
CA ILE A 68 7.99 23.11 -4.09
C ILE A 68 7.21 22.09 -4.91
N ALA A 69 7.88 21.08 -5.46
CA ALA A 69 7.25 20.08 -6.31
C ALA A 69 6.13 19.34 -5.58
N TRP A 70 6.37 18.93 -4.34
CA TRP A 70 5.37 18.25 -3.51
C TRP A 70 4.20 19.16 -3.12
N GLN A 71 4.48 20.41 -2.75
CA GLN A 71 3.42 21.34 -2.36
C GLN A 71 2.53 21.75 -3.56
N VAL A 72 3.12 21.80 -4.76
CA VAL A 72 2.37 22.02 -6.00
C VAL A 72 1.60 20.76 -6.41
N ASP A 73 2.09 19.57 -6.10
CA ASP A 73 1.36 18.30 -6.29
C ASP A 73 0.06 18.27 -5.45
N ALA A 74 0.12 18.74 -4.21
CA ALA A 74 -1.06 18.88 -3.35
C ALA A 74 -2.09 19.87 -3.94
N LEU A 75 -1.64 21.02 -4.46
CA LEU A 75 -2.50 21.99 -5.16
C LEU A 75 -3.12 21.39 -6.43
N ALA A 76 -2.32 20.70 -7.23
CA ALA A 76 -2.75 20.06 -8.46
C ALA A 76 -3.77 18.95 -8.20
N SER A 77 -3.57 18.14 -7.15
CA SER A 77 -4.49 17.08 -6.73
C SER A 77 -5.89 17.63 -6.47
N LYS A 78 -6.00 18.74 -5.72
CA LYS A 78 -7.29 19.39 -5.45
C LYS A 78 -7.99 19.91 -6.71
N HIS A 79 -7.22 20.39 -7.69
CA HIS A 79 -7.77 20.81 -8.98
C HIS A 79 -8.21 19.59 -9.81
N ALA A 80 -7.43 18.51 -9.76
CA ALA A 80 -7.66 17.27 -10.49
C ALA A 80 -8.96 16.58 -10.05
N GLU A 81 -9.30 16.59 -8.75
CA GLU A 81 -10.56 16.01 -8.24
C GLU A 81 -11.81 16.47 -9.01
N THR A 82 -11.85 17.74 -9.43
CA THR A 82 -12.97 18.26 -10.22
C THR A 82 -12.72 18.10 -11.72
N ALA A 83 -11.50 18.35 -12.17
CA ALA A 83 -11.17 18.41 -13.59
C ALA A 83 -11.08 17.03 -14.26
N LEU A 84 -10.72 15.98 -13.52
CA LEU A 84 -10.49 14.63 -14.03
C LEU A 84 -11.61 13.64 -13.69
N ARG A 85 -12.65 14.08 -12.98
CA ARG A 85 -13.76 13.21 -12.54
C ARG A 85 -14.39 12.38 -13.67
N GLU A 86 -14.57 12.96 -14.85
CA GLU A 86 -15.12 12.21 -15.99
C GLU A 86 -14.20 11.09 -16.48
N LEU A 87 -12.88 11.24 -16.31
CA LEU A 87 -11.90 10.19 -16.64
C LEU A 87 -11.84 9.14 -15.53
N ASP A 88 -11.92 9.56 -14.26
CA ASP A 88 -12.03 8.64 -13.12
C ASP A 88 -13.28 7.75 -13.25
N ASP A 89 -14.45 8.34 -13.50
CA ASP A 89 -15.72 7.62 -13.71
C ASP A 89 -15.61 6.61 -14.87
N ARG A 90 -14.85 6.94 -15.92
CA ARG A 90 -14.62 6.05 -17.07
C ARG A 90 -13.68 4.90 -16.73
N LEU A 91 -12.61 5.14 -15.98
CA LEU A 91 -11.69 4.09 -15.52
C LEU A 91 -12.43 3.11 -14.60
N GLU A 92 -13.18 3.61 -13.62
CA GLU A 92 -13.97 2.78 -12.71
C GLU A 92 -15.02 1.93 -13.46
N ALA A 93 -15.69 2.51 -14.47
CA ALA A 93 -16.64 1.77 -15.30
C ALA A 93 -15.97 0.65 -16.13
N LEU A 94 -14.76 0.89 -16.64
CA LEU A 94 -13.98 -0.12 -17.35
C LEU A 94 -13.52 -1.24 -16.41
N GLU A 95 -13.00 -0.89 -15.24
CA GLU A 95 -12.60 -1.86 -14.20
C GLU A 95 -13.78 -2.72 -13.74
N ALA A 96 -14.94 -2.12 -13.46
CA ALA A 96 -16.15 -2.84 -13.09
C ALA A 96 -16.62 -3.79 -14.22
N ALA A 97 -16.52 -3.37 -15.48
CA ALA A 97 -16.86 -4.22 -16.62
C ALA A 97 -15.91 -5.41 -16.77
N HIS A 98 -14.63 -5.26 -16.43
CA HIS A 98 -13.66 -6.36 -16.40
C HIS A 98 -13.95 -7.36 -15.27
N SER A 99 -14.21 -6.87 -14.06
CA SER A 99 -14.55 -7.72 -12.90
C SER A 99 -15.84 -8.52 -13.11
N LEU A 100 -16.79 -8.00 -13.89
CA LEU A 100 -18.04 -8.71 -14.24
C LEU A 100 -17.88 -9.75 -15.36
N ASN A 101 -16.84 -9.63 -16.20
CA ASN A 101 -16.58 -10.56 -17.30
C ASN A 101 -15.71 -11.76 -16.90
N GLU A 102 -15.18 -11.81 -15.67
CA GLU A 102 -14.51 -13.00 -15.11
C GLU A 102 -15.47 -14.18 -14.88
N GLU A 103 -16.79 -13.96 -14.94
CA GLU A 103 -17.83 -15.00 -14.80
C GLU A 103 -18.28 -15.65 -16.13
N GLY A 104 -17.77 -15.25 -17.31
CA GLY A 104 -18.17 -15.89 -18.57
C GLY A 104 -17.39 -15.46 -19.83
N ASP A 105 -16.82 -16.45 -20.53
CA ASP A 105 -16.24 -16.44 -21.89
C ASP A 105 -15.42 -15.20 -22.32
N SER A 106 -14.11 -15.41 -22.39
CA SER A 106 -13.09 -14.41 -22.74
C SER A 106 -13.14 -13.99 -24.23
N GLU A 107 -13.64 -12.78 -24.50
CA GLU A 107 -13.21 -11.94 -25.63
C GLU A 107 -12.45 -10.71 -25.11
N SER A 108 -11.44 -10.92 -24.25
CA SER A 108 -10.75 -9.88 -23.45
C SER A 108 -9.64 -9.09 -24.16
N GLY A 109 -9.77 -8.85 -25.47
CA GLY A 109 -8.80 -8.05 -26.24
C GLY A 109 -9.10 -6.55 -26.26
N ASP A 110 -10.37 -6.18 -26.45
CA ASP A 110 -10.79 -4.79 -26.76
C ASP A 110 -10.81 -3.90 -25.49
N THR A 111 -11.17 -4.49 -24.35
CA THR A 111 -11.30 -3.79 -23.07
C THR A 111 -9.95 -3.42 -22.43
N SER A 112 -8.85 -4.10 -22.79
CA SER A 112 -7.49 -3.75 -22.35
C SER A 112 -6.93 -2.55 -23.12
N GLU A 113 -7.22 -2.44 -24.43
CA GLU A 113 -6.76 -1.31 -25.24
C GLU A 113 -7.50 -0.01 -24.89
N GLU A 114 -8.80 -0.10 -24.61
CA GLU A 114 -9.57 1.07 -24.17
C GLU A 114 -9.11 1.56 -22.80
N HIS A 115 -8.85 0.65 -21.86
CA HIS A 115 -8.30 0.97 -20.54
C HIS A 115 -6.94 1.68 -20.63
N GLU A 116 -6.01 1.17 -21.45
CA GLU A 116 -4.71 1.81 -21.67
C GLU A 116 -4.85 3.23 -22.25
N ARG A 117 -5.77 3.44 -23.21
CA ARG A 117 -6.03 4.77 -23.79
C ARG A 117 -6.58 5.76 -22.77
N VAL A 118 -7.50 5.34 -21.90
CA VAL A 118 -8.06 6.21 -20.86
C VAL A 118 -7.00 6.55 -19.82
N LEU A 119 -6.15 5.60 -19.42
CA LEU A 119 -5.00 5.87 -18.53
C LEU A 119 -4.00 6.86 -19.14
N GLU A 120 -3.67 6.72 -20.43
CA GLU A 120 -2.81 7.69 -21.11
C GLU A 120 -3.44 9.10 -21.16
N GLU A 121 -4.75 9.19 -21.41
CA GLU A 121 -5.50 10.45 -21.39
C GLU A 121 -5.48 11.07 -19.99
N TYR A 122 -5.71 10.27 -18.96
CA TYR A 122 -5.64 10.65 -17.56
C TYR A 122 -4.27 11.20 -17.18
N HIS A 123 -3.19 10.45 -17.43
CA HIS A 123 -1.82 10.88 -17.12
C HIS A 123 -1.45 12.17 -17.84
N ARG A 124 -1.88 12.33 -19.10
CA ARG A 124 -1.65 13.56 -19.86
C ARG A 124 -2.39 14.75 -19.26
N ALA A 125 -3.66 14.57 -18.91
CA ALA A 125 -4.48 15.63 -18.31
C ALA A 125 -3.93 16.03 -16.93
N TRP A 126 -3.56 15.05 -16.10
CA TRP A 126 -2.91 15.29 -14.81
C TRP A 126 -1.59 16.06 -14.96
N ALA A 127 -0.72 15.62 -15.88
CA ALA A 127 0.54 16.31 -16.17
C ALA A 127 0.32 17.77 -16.63
N ALA A 128 -0.73 18.03 -17.40
CA ALA A 128 -1.10 19.39 -17.80
C ALA A 128 -1.52 20.25 -16.60
N ILE A 129 -2.35 19.71 -15.69
CA ILE A 129 -2.77 20.39 -14.46
C ILE A 129 -1.55 20.70 -13.57
N PHE A 130 -0.71 19.71 -13.31
CA PHE A 130 0.48 19.86 -12.47
C PHE A 130 1.43 20.94 -13.01
N THR A 131 1.74 20.89 -14.32
CA THR A 131 2.63 21.90 -14.91
C THR A 131 2.00 23.29 -15.01
N ALA A 132 0.67 23.39 -15.16
CA ALA A 132 -0.03 24.66 -15.10
C ALA A 132 0.05 25.29 -13.70
N GLN A 133 -0.09 24.48 -12.63
CA GLN A 133 0.09 24.96 -11.25
C GLN A 133 1.51 25.44 -10.99
N LEU A 134 2.54 24.72 -11.47
CA LEU A 134 3.92 25.19 -11.39
C LEU A 134 4.09 26.56 -12.09
N ASP A 135 3.58 26.72 -13.31
CA ASP A 135 3.68 27.99 -14.04
C ASP A 135 2.90 29.13 -13.36
N GLU A 136 1.70 28.86 -12.84
CA GLU A 136 0.88 29.84 -12.12
C GLU A 136 1.61 30.41 -10.89
N HIS A 137 2.40 29.56 -10.21
CA HIS A 137 3.15 29.93 -9.02
C HIS A 137 4.60 30.37 -9.30
N GLY A 138 4.96 30.59 -10.57
CA GLY A 138 6.25 31.13 -10.99
C GLY A 138 7.39 30.10 -11.05
N GLU A 139 7.09 28.81 -10.94
CA GLU A 139 8.03 27.69 -10.90
C GLU A 139 8.35 27.16 -12.29
N HIS A 140 8.62 28.08 -13.22
CA HIS A 140 8.78 27.78 -14.65
C HIS A 140 9.93 26.81 -14.95
N GLU A 141 11.03 26.88 -14.18
CA GLU A 141 12.17 25.98 -14.37
C GLU A 141 11.80 24.53 -13.98
N ILE A 142 11.04 24.35 -12.91
CA ILE A 142 10.54 23.04 -12.48
C ILE A 142 9.53 22.52 -13.50
N ALA A 143 8.62 23.38 -13.99
CA ALA A 143 7.64 23.03 -15.01
C ALA A 143 8.32 22.62 -16.33
N GLU A 144 9.35 23.34 -16.75
CA GLU A 144 10.14 23.02 -17.94
C GLU A 144 10.87 21.68 -17.77
N LEU A 145 11.49 21.45 -16.60
CA LEU A 145 12.18 20.20 -16.30
C LEU A 145 11.22 19.02 -16.36
N PHE A 146 10.05 19.13 -15.74
CA PHE A 146 9.02 18.10 -15.75
C PHE A 146 8.56 17.74 -17.18
N ARG A 147 8.43 18.73 -18.06
CA ARG A 147 8.00 18.53 -19.46
C ARG A 147 9.07 17.92 -20.34
N LYS A 148 10.34 18.31 -20.14
CA LYS A 148 11.44 17.99 -21.07
C LYS A 148 12.34 16.87 -20.62
N ASN A 149 12.46 16.65 -19.31
CA ASN A 149 13.36 15.67 -18.73
C ASN A 149 12.77 15.11 -17.43
N ARG A 150 11.84 14.17 -17.60
CA ARG A 150 11.11 13.57 -16.48
C ARG A 150 12.02 12.82 -15.52
N GLU A 151 13.01 12.10 -16.05
CA GLU A 151 13.99 11.34 -15.25
C GLU A 151 14.76 12.26 -14.29
N GLU A 152 15.23 13.41 -14.76
CA GLU A 152 15.95 14.37 -13.92
C GLU A 152 15.03 15.05 -12.91
N PHE A 153 13.78 15.34 -13.28
CA PHE A 153 12.78 15.83 -12.33
C PHE A 153 12.59 14.82 -11.19
N ASP A 154 12.35 13.55 -11.53
CA ASP A 154 12.10 12.49 -10.54
C ASP A 154 13.34 12.27 -9.66
N ARG A 155 14.54 12.26 -10.24
CA ARG A 155 15.81 12.13 -9.51
C ARG A 155 16.01 13.25 -8.49
N ARG A 156 15.78 14.51 -8.89
CA ARG A 156 15.93 15.67 -7.99
C ARG A 156 14.86 15.69 -6.92
N ASN A 157 13.62 15.38 -7.28
CA ASN A 157 12.51 15.28 -6.34
C ASN A 157 12.79 14.22 -5.28
N GLU A 158 13.22 13.03 -5.70
CA GLU A 158 13.58 11.94 -4.80
C GLU A 158 14.79 12.32 -3.92
N SER A 159 15.87 12.85 -4.50
CA SER A 159 17.04 13.29 -3.71
C SER A 159 16.68 14.35 -2.66
N GLY A 160 15.71 15.21 -2.93
CA GLY A 160 15.21 16.20 -1.98
C GLY A 160 14.34 15.60 -0.89
N ARG A 161 13.39 14.73 -1.28
CA ARG A 161 12.51 13.98 -0.37
C ARG A 161 13.31 13.25 0.70
N GLN A 162 14.46 12.69 0.31
CA GLN A 162 15.31 11.93 1.22
C GLN A 162 15.85 12.72 2.40
N LEU A 163 15.96 14.05 2.29
CA LEU A 163 16.38 14.87 3.42
C LEU A 163 15.31 14.91 4.52
N PHE A 164 14.03 14.89 4.13
CA PHE A 164 12.92 15.05 5.06
C PHE A 164 12.46 13.69 5.59
N GLN A 165 12.27 12.73 4.69
CA GLN A 165 11.72 11.42 5.02
C GLN A 165 12.79 10.35 5.23
N GLY A 166 14.08 10.72 5.16
CA GLY A 166 15.17 9.75 5.03
C GLY A 166 15.20 9.14 3.62
N PRO A 167 16.23 8.35 3.29
CA PRO A 167 16.14 7.46 2.13
C PRO A 167 14.74 6.82 2.17
N ARG A 168 14.02 6.83 1.02
CA ARG A 168 13.07 5.74 0.82
C ARG A 168 13.98 4.57 1.06
N ASP A 169 13.67 3.74 2.04
CA ASP A 169 14.35 2.47 2.10
C ASP A 169 14.23 1.92 0.68
N LEU A 170 15.34 1.99 -0.06
CA LEU A 170 15.62 1.19 -1.23
C LEU A 170 16.04 -0.18 -0.69
N VAL A 171 15.26 -0.65 0.29
CA VAL A 171 14.72 -1.99 0.36
C VAL A 171 14.40 -2.30 -1.11
N ASP A 172 15.30 -3.15 -1.62
CA ASP A 172 15.73 -3.32 -2.99
C ASP A 172 14.49 -3.47 -3.89
N SER A 173 14.60 -3.33 -5.21
CA SER A 173 13.56 -3.85 -6.12
C SER A 173 13.24 -5.35 -5.92
N ARG A 174 13.91 -6.02 -4.97
CA ARG A 174 13.61 -7.35 -4.41
C ARG A 174 12.72 -7.35 -3.16
N ASP A 175 12.56 -6.23 -2.48
CA ASP A 175 11.72 -6.07 -1.29
C ASP A 175 10.32 -5.52 -1.58
N ALA A 176 10.01 -5.13 -2.83
CA ALA A 176 8.63 -4.83 -3.21
C ALA A 176 7.68 -6.02 -2.89
N ASN A 177 8.24 -7.22 -2.70
CA ASN A 177 7.52 -8.46 -2.50
C ASN A 177 8.15 -9.33 -1.40
N TRP A 178 8.86 -8.80 -0.39
CA TRP A 178 9.37 -9.67 0.70
C TRP A 178 8.21 -10.32 1.46
N LEU A 179 7.11 -9.57 1.62
CA LEU A 179 5.87 -10.06 2.23
C LEU A 179 5.20 -11.12 1.35
N ASP A 180 5.09 -10.89 0.04
CA ASP A 180 4.59 -11.89 -0.91
C ASP A 180 5.48 -13.14 -0.92
N SER A 181 6.80 -12.95 -0.89
CA SER A 181 7.77 -14.05 -0.80
C SER A 181 7.61 -14.82 0.51
N LEU A 182 7.28 -14.14 1.62
CA LEU A 182 6.99 -14.77 2.90
C LEU A 182 5.69 -15.56 2.83
N ILE A 183 4.63 -15.00 2.24
CA ILE A 183 3.36 -15.69 2.00
C ILE A 183 3.57 -16.92 1.11
N GLU A 184 4.33 -16.81 0.02
CA GLU A 184 4.67 -17.92 -0.85
C GLU A 184 5.48 -18.99 -0.13
N ALA A 185 6.48 -18.59 0.68
CA ALA A 185 7.29 -19.53 1.45
C ALA A 185 6.44 -20.29 2.49
N VAL A 186 5.55 -19.59 3.20
CA VAL A 186 4.62 -20.21 4.16
C VAL A 186 3.59 -21.07 3.44
N GLY A 187 3.05 -20.59 2.32
CA GLY A 187 2.10 -21.31 1.46
C GLY A 187 2.67 -22.61 0.91
N ALA A 188 3.94 -22.61 0.48
CA ALA A 188 4.65 -23.81 0.04
C ALA A 188 4.86 -24.84 1.16
N CYS A 189 4.78 -24.42 2.43
CA CYS A 189 4.88 -25.30 3.59
C CYS A 189 3.51 -25.80 4.08
N LEU A 190 2.41 -25.34 3.49
CA LEU A 190 1.06 -25.74 3.85
C LEU A 190 0.57 -26.88 2.94
N ALA A 191 0.00 -27.90 3.56
CA ALA A 191 -0.74 -28.95 2.87
C ALA A 191 -2.18 -28.95 3.37
N ALA A 192 -3.09 -28.51 2.51
CA ALA A 192 -4.51 -28.50 2.82
C ALA A 192 -5.09 -29.92 2.76
N ASP A 193 -5.84 -30.30 3.80
CA ASP A 193 -6.57 -31.58 3.81
C ASP A 193 -7.82 -31.51 2.90
N ASN A 194 -8.33 -30.29 2.68
CA ASN A 194 -9.52 -29.95 1.91
C ASN A 194 -9.25 -28.77 0.95
N LEU A 195 -10.26 -28.25 0.23
CA LEU A 195 -10.10 -27.01 -0.55
C LEU A 195 -9.73 -25.85 0.39
N MET A 196 -8.66 -25.13 0.04
CA MET A 196 -8.19 -23.94 0.75
C MET A 196 -8.18 -22.79 -0.25
N GLY A 197 -8.77 -21.65 0.15
CA GLY A 197 -8.68 -20.40 -0.61
C GLY A 197 -7.27 -19.79 -0.53
N PRO A 198 -7.07 -18.57 -1.05
CA PRO A 198 -5.81 -17.85 -0.84
C PRO A 198 -5.51 -17.68 0.66
N LEU A 199 -4.26 -17.43 1.00
CA LEU A 199 -3.91 -17.05 2.37
C LEU A 199 -4.27 -15.59 2.59
N GLY A 200 -4.90 -15.32 3.73
CA GLY A 200 -5.08 -13.96 4.23
C GLY A 200 -3.84 -13.50 4.99
N ILE A 201 -3.65 -12.19 5.03
CA ILE A 201 -2.54 -11.58 5.73
C ILE A 201 -2.98 -10.32 6.49
N LEU A 202 -2.54 -10.22 7.75
CA LEU A 202 -2.56 -8.97 8.51
C LEU A 202 -1.13 -8.65 8.91
N TYR A 203 -0.74 -7.39 8.79
CA TYR A 203 0.61 -6.97 9.19
C TYR A 203 0.63 -5.56 9.74
N GLY A 204 1.63 -5.27 10.56
CA GLY A 204 1.91 -3.94 11.06
C GLY A 204 3.33 -3.87 11.61
N GLU A 205 3.90 -2.67 11.62
CA GLU A 205 5.22 -2.43 12.20
C GLU A 205 5.07 -1.80 13.59
N LYS A 206 5.82 -2.31 14.56
CA LYS A 206 5.84 -1.80 15.92
C LYS A 206 7.25 -1.77 16.48
N ASP A 207 7.70 -0.58 16.89
CA ASP A 207 9.04 -0.36 17.46
C ASP A 207 10.19 -0.86 16.57
N GLY A 208 9.99 -0.89 15.24
CA GLY A 208 10.97 -1.37 14.26
C GLY A 208 10.97 -2.89 14.01
N ASP A 209 10.07 -3.63 14.65
CA ASP A 209 9.83 -5.05 14.40
C ASP A 209 8.49 -5.21 13.63
N TRP A 210 8.48 -6.03 12.58
CA TRP A 210 7.24 -6.36 11.87
C TRP A 210 6.47 -7.45 12.60
N GLU A 211 5.16 -7.26 12.80
CA GLU A 211 4.24 -8.32 13.19
C GLU A 211 3.43 -8.74 11.97
N VAL A 212 3.49 -10.02 11.60
CA VAL A 212 2.84 -10.57 10.41
C VAL A 212 2.02 -11.80 10.77
N ASP A 213 0.74 -11.79 10.44
CA ASP A 213 -0.21 -12.88 10.67
C ASP A 213 -0.64 -13.45 9.32
N ILE A 214 -0.42 -14.74 9.12
CA ILE A 214 -0.84 -15.48 7.93
C ILE A 214 -1.85 -16.53 8.35
N TYR A 215 -2.96 -16.64 7.62
CA TYR A 215 -4.05 -17.55 7.97
C TYR A 215 -4.78 -18.06 6.72
N PRO A 216 -5.40 -19.26 6.77
CA PRO A 216 -6.26 -19.70 5.68
C PRO A 216 -7.56 -18.87 5.67
N THR A 217 -7.94 -18.32 4.51
CA THR A 217 -9.23 -17.64 4.40
C THR A 217 -10.39 -18.62 4.56
N PRO A 218 -11.52 -18.22 5.17
CA PRO A 218 -12.71 -19.05 5.23
C PRO A 218 -13.23 -19.41 3.83
N VAL A 219 -13.95 -20.53 3.73
CA VAL A 219 -14.56 -21.00 2.47
C VAL A 219 -16.07 -21.07 2.64
N GLU A 220 -16.81 -20.48 1.70
CA GLU A 220 -18.27 -20.60 1.62
C GLU A 220 -18.65 -21.89 0.87
N LEU A 221 -19.55 -22.68 1.44
CA LEU A 221 -20.10 -23.87 0.81
C LEU A 221 -21.29 -23.49 -0.06
N ILE A 222 -21.27 -23.90 -1.34
CA ILE A 222 -22.32 -23.61 -2.32
C ILE A 222 -23.01 -24.91 -2.75
N GLY A 223 -24.32 -24.97 -2.54
CA GLY A 223 -25.17 -26.14 -2.82
C GLY A 223 -25.16 -27.19 -1.71
N GLY A 224 -26.07 -28.17 -1.81
CA GLY A 224 -26.22 -29.23 -0.80
C GLY A 224 -26.99 -28.78 0.45
N ALA A 225 -26.84 -29.54 1.54
CA ALA A 225 -27.57 -29.29 2.79
C ALA A 225 -27.02 -28.11 3.60
N ASP A 226 -25.75 -27.77 3.38
CA ASP A 226 -24.99 -26.76 4.12
C ASP A 226 -24.69 -25.52 3.25
N ASP A 227 -25.54 -25.26 2.25
CA ASP A 227 -25.42 -24.09 1.35
C ASP A 227 -25.41 -22.77 2.13
N GLY A 228 -24.44 -21.90 1.82
CA GLY A 228 -24.17 -20.64 2.51
C GLY A 228 -23.40 -20.78 3.82
N ALA A 229 -23.01 -21.99 4.25
CA ALA A 229 -22.17 -22.16 5.43
C ALA A 229 -20.73 -21.72 5.16
N VAL A 230 -20.10 -21.06 6.13
CA VAL A 230 -18.70 -20.65 6.08
C VAL A 230 -17.88 -21.57 6.98
N VAL A 231 -16.84 -22.20 6.42
CA VAL A 231 -15.99 -23.15 7.14
C VAL A 231 -14.52 -22.76 7.05
N SER A 232 -13.76 -23.01 8.12
CA SER A 232 -12.30 -22.85 8.10
C SER A 232 -11.64 -24.07 7.45
N PRO A 233 -10.70 -23.88 6.51
CA PRO A 233 -9.95 -24.99 5.92
C PRO A 233 -9.13 -25.74 6.97
N ALA A 234 -9.06 -27.07 6.82
CA ALA A 234 -8.13 -27.91 7.57
C ALA A 234 -6.80 -28.01 6.79
N PHE A 235 -5.69 -27.85 7.50
CA PHE A 235 -4.35 -27.91 6.90
C PHE A 235 -3.32 -28.48 7.88
N SER A 236 -2.20 -28.90 7.32
CA SER A 236 -0.96 -29.19 8.04
C SER A 236 0.14 -28.22 7.60
N LEU A 237 1.08 -27.93 8.49
CA LEU A 237 2.18 -27.00 8.26
C LEU A 237 3.52 -27.67 8.55
N ASP A 238 4.44 -27.64 7.59
CA ASP A 238 5.83 -28.08 7.77
C ASP A 238 6.65 -27.01 8.51
N LEU A 239 6.70 -27.13 9.84
CA LEU A 239 7.43 -26.18 10.69
C LEU A 239 8.94 -26.19 10.44
N GLU A 240 9.51 -27.30 9.97
CA GLU A 240 10.95 -27.35 9.68
C GLU A 240 11.26 -26.56 8.42
N ALA A 241 10.42 -26.67 7.39
CA ALA A 241 10.54 -25.91 6.16
C ALA A 241 10.33 -24.40 6.38
N VAL A 242 9.30 -24.00 7.15
CA VAL A 242 9.10 -22.58 7.49
C VAL A 242 10.31 -22.04 8.25
N ARG A 243 10.79 -22.77 9.26
CA ARG A 243 11.98 -22.37 10.04
C ARG A 243 13.23 -22.22 9.16
N ALA A 244 13.38 -23.08 8.16
CA ALA A 244 14.52 -23.05 7.23
C ALA A 244 14.47 -21.88 6.23
N ALA A 245 13.30 -21.28 6.01
CA ALA A 245 13.14 -20.11 5.14
C ALA A 245 13.69 -18.83 5.77
N PHE A 246 13.80 -18.76 7.10
CA PHE A 246 14.36 -17.61 7.81
C PHE A 246 15.89 -17.59 7.71
N GLU A 247 16.44 -16.39 7.52
CA GLU A 247 17.89 -16.16 7.57
C GLU A 247 18.44 -16.44 8.97
N ARG A 248 17.64 -16.09 9.98
CA ARG A 248 17.96 -16.23 11.39
C ARG A 248 16.69 -16.42 12.18
N VAL A 249 16.69 -17.40 13.09
CA VAL A 249 15.60 -17.62 14.03
C VAL A 249 16.10 -17.30 15.43
N GLU A 250 15.40 -16.39 16.10
CA GLU A 250 15.66 -16.02 17.50
C GLU A 250 14.91 -16.92 18.45
N ASP A 251 13.63 -17.12 18.18
CA ASP A 251 12.72 -17.87 19.02
C ASP A 251 11.54 -18.39 18.19
N PHE A 252 10.89 -19.46 18.64
CA PHE A 252 9.69 -19.99 17.99
C PHE A 252 8.87 -20.82 18.96
N GLY A 253 7.56 -20.89 18.72
CA GLY A 253 6.67 -21.64 19.58
C GLY A 253 5.28 -21.79 19.00
N TRP A 254 4.37 -22.29 19.83
CA TRP A 254 2.96 -22.37 19.50
C TRP A 254 2.11 -21.96 20.70
N THR A 255 0.91 -21.50 20.39
CA THR A 255 -0.12 -21.09 21.35
C THR A 255 -1.39 -21.87 21.04
N THR A 256 -1.91 -22.60 22.02
CA THR A 256 -3.12 -23.42 21.84
C THR A 256 -4.41 -22.66 22.20
N ILE A 257 -4.31 -21.51 22.85
CA ILE A 257 -5.43 -20.66 23.28
C ILE A 257 -5.06 -19.20 22.95
N GLY A 258 -5.74 -18.60 21.97
CA GLY A 258 -5.53 -17.22 21.52
C GLY A 258 -6.02 -16.18 22.53
N TRP A 259 -5.39 -16.13 23.70
CA TRP A 259 -5.65 -15.12 24.73
C TRP A 259 -4.45 -14.16 24.79
N PRO A 260 -4.64 -12.82 24.88
CA PRO A 260 -5.90 -12.09 25.09
C PRO A 260 -6.65 -11.66 23.82
N ASP A 261 -6.07 -11.84 22.63
CA ASP A 261 -6.53 -11.13 21.41
C ASP A 261 -7.56 -11.89 20.56
N GLY A 262 -7.99 -13.10 20.96
CA GLY A 262 -9.07 -13.83 20.29
C GLY A 262 -8.68 -14.64 19.05
N ASN A 263 -7.44 -14.52 18.54
CA ASN A 263 -6.96 -15.07 17.27
C ASN A 263 -6.79 -16.62 17.19
N GLY A 264 -7.47 -17.38 18.05
CA GLY A 264 -7.41 -18.85 18.03
C GLY A 264 -5.99 -19.42 18.26
N PRO A 265 -5.78 -20.73 17.99
CA PRO A 265 -4.46 -21.35 18.05
C PRO A 265 -3.54 -20.85 16.92
N PHE A 266 -2.25 -20.69 17.18
CA PHE A 266 -1.27 -20.31 16.17
C PHE A 266 0.13 -20.83 16.50
N VAL A 267 0.98 -20.93 15.48
CA VAL A 267 2.43 -21.06 15.64
C VAL A 267 3.09 -19.71 15.38
N TRP A 268 4.24 -19.45 16.00
CA TRP A 268 4.95 -18.20 15.79
C TRP A 268 6.45 -18.42 15.68
N ILE A 269 7.11 -17.56 14.91
CA ILE A 269 8.56 -17.54 14.69
C ILE A 269 9.01 -16.08 14.78
N LYS A 270 9.98 -15.81 15.65
CA LYS A 270 10.68 -14.53 15.70
C LYS A 270 12.05 -14.67 15.05
N GLY A 271 12.38 -13.77 14.13
CA GLY A 271 13.67 -13.80 13.46
C GLY A 271 13.79 -12.83 12.29
N ALA A 272 14.82 -13.03 11.47
CA ALA A 272 15.08 -12.24 10.28
C ALA A 272 14.69 -13.01 9.01
N TYR A 273 13.94 -12.36 8.13
CA TYR A 273 13.57 -12.87 6.80
C TYR A 273 13.85 -11.80 5.75
N GLN A 274 14.68 -12.12 4.76
CA GLN A 274 15.08 -11.18 3.70
C GLN A 274 15.55 -9.82 4.23
N GLY A 275 16.29 -9.79 5.34
CA GLY A 275 16.76 -8.54 5.97
C GLY A 275 15.76 -7.83 6.89
N HIS A 276 14.53 -8.33 7.05
CA HIS A 276 13.51 -7.76 7.94
C HIS A 276 13.40 -8.52 9.26
N GLU A 277 13.47 -7.81 10.38
CA GLU A 277 13.20 -8.37 11.70
C GLU A 277 11.69 -8.46 11.91
N LEU A 278 11.19 -9.67 12.17
CA LEU A 278 9.75 -9.90 12.26
C LEU A 278 9.35 -11.03 13.22
N LEU A 279 8.11 -10.91 13.70
CA LEU A 279 7.33 -11.92 14.37
C LEU A 279 6.25 -12.43 13.41
N LEU A 280 6.46 -13.61 12.84
CA LEU A 280 5.48 -14.31 12.03
C LEU A 280 4.57 -15.12 12.95
N ARG A 281 3.25 -15.00 12.76
CA ARG A 281 2.22 -15.87 13.34
C ARG A 281 1.48 -16.57 12.20
N VAL A 282 1.44 -17.90 12.21
CA VAL A 282 0.58 -18.67 11.30
C VAL A 282 -0.62 -19.16 12.11
N LEU A 283 -1.77 -18.56 11.86
CA LEU A 283 -3.00 -18.83 12.61
C LEU A 283 -3.69 -20.08 12.07
N ALA A 284 -4.26 -20.89 12.97
CA ALA A 284 -5.06 -22.04 12.60
C ALA A 284 -6.41 -21.65 11.98
N GLN A 285 -6.87 -20.42 12.24
CA GLN A 285 -8.16 -19.89 11.79
C GLN A 285 -8.00 -18.41 11.44
N ALA A 286 -8.82 -17.93 10.51
CA ALA A 286 -8.90 -16.50 10.23
C ALA A 286 -9.39 -15.71 11.45
N PRO A 287 -8.98 -14.43 11.58
CA PRO A 287 -9.51 -13.52 12.57
C PRO A 287 -11.05 -13.39 12.51
N GLU A 288 -11.66 -12.97 13.62
CA GLU A 288 -13.11 -12.76 13.67
C GLU A 288 -13.52 -11.64 12.70
N GLY A 289 -14.53 -11.92 11.87
CA GLY A 289 -15.07 -10.96 10.89
C GLY A 289 -14.49 -11.08 9.48
N GLU A 290 -13.54 -11.99 9.24
CA GLU A 290 -13.00 -12.24 7.90
C GLU A 290 -14.06 -12.82 6.94
N GLU A 291 -14.17 -12.25 5.74
CA GLU A 291 -15.06 -12.75 4.68
C GLU A 291 -14.48 -14.00 3.98
N PRO A 292 -15.33 -14.85 3.35
CA PRO A 292 -14.84 -16.01 2.62
C PRO A 292 -13.97 -15.63 1.42
N GLY A 293 -12.75 -16.17 1.35
CA GLY A 293 -11.83 -15.94 0.22
C GLY A 293 -12.10 -16.85 -0.99
N SER A 294 -12.99 -17.84 -0.87
CA SER A 294 -13.31 -18.79 -1.94
C SER A 294 -14.66 -19.47 -1.72
N LYS A 295 -15.24 -20.00 -2.81
CA LYS A 295 -16.50 -20.75 -2.81
C LYS A 295 -16.26 -22.21 -3.21
N LEU A 296 -16.73 -23.17 -2.41
CA LEU A 296 -16.66 -24.60 -2.69
C LEU A 296 -18.03 -25.14 -3.05
N ARG A 297 -18.20 -25.64 -4.27
CA ARG A 297 -19.44 -26.30 -4.67
C ARG A 297 -19.53 -27.69 -4.07
N MET A 298 -20.53 -27.91 -3.22
CA MET A 298 -20.83 -29.24 -2.70
C MET A 298 -21.58 -30.06 -3.74
N PRO A 299 -21.31 -31.37 -3.86
CA PRO A 299 -22.08 -32.23 -4.74
C PRO A 299 -23.55 -32.20 -4.32
N GLU A 300 -24.45 -32.04 -5.30
CA GLU A 300 -25.87 -32.17 -5.05
C GLU A 300 -26.13 -33.55 -4.45
N ALA A 301 -26.86 -33.60 -3.34
CA ALA A 301 -27.29 -34.86 -2.77
C ALA A 301 -27.98 -35.64 -3.89
N SER A 302 -27.37 -36.75 -4.32
CA SER A 302 -28.01 -37.69 -5.21
C SER A 302 -29.33 -38.04 -4.56
N LYS A 303 -30.44 -37.64 -5.20
CA LYS A 303 -31.75 -38.19 -4.89
C LYS A 303 -31.64 -39.66 -5.22
N GLU A 304 -31.19 -40.47 -4.26
CA GLU A 304 -31.50 -41.89 -4.23
C GLU A 304 -33.02 -41.93 -4.16
N THR A 305 -33.65 -42.05 -5.34
CA THR A 305 -34.97 -42.66 -5.43
C THR A 305 -34.86 -43.98 -4.70
N PRO A 306 -35.70 -44.24 -3.67
CA PRO A 306 -35.80 -45.56 -3.12
C PRO A 306 -36.19 -46.47 -4.28
N ASP A 307 -35.25 -47.33 -4.69
CA ASP A 307 -35.52 -48.37 -5.66
C ASP A 307 -36.68 -49.20 -5.11
N ASP A 308 -37.70 -49.35 -5.95
CA ASP A 308 -38.82 -50.26 -5.73
C ASP A 308 -38.26 -51.66 -5.44
N LEU A 309 -38.19 -52.02 -4.16
CA LEU A 309 -38.12 -53.41 -3.74
C LEU A 309 -39.57 -53.91 -3.58
N GLU A 310 -40.06 -54.52 -4.67
CA GLU A 310 -41.15 -55.50 -4.64
C GLU A 310 -40.91 -56.62 -3.62
#